data_AF-X1FBP3-F1
#
_entry.id   AF-X1FBP3-F1
#
_cell.length_a   1.000
_cell.length_b   1.000
_cell.length_c   1.000
_cell.angle_alpha   90.00
_cell.angle_beta   90.00
_cell.angle_gamma   90.00
#
_symmetry.space_group_name_H-M   'P 1'
#
loop_
_entity.id
_entity.type
_entity.pdbx_description
1 polymer ?
#
loop_
_entity_poly.entity_id
_entity_poly.type
_entity_poly.pdbx_seq_one_letter_code
_entity_poly.pdbx_strand_id
1 'polypeptide(L)' 'ILLGKPKTSTITIKSLNLENNTKIQILDNNKDLTWKNNAENLEIEIPGNLIWAPAYAFKIKPKPIK' A
#
# COMPACT_ATOMS: atom_id res chain seq x y z
N ILE A 1 5.34 -5.77 -3.17
CA ILE A 1 6.57 -4.96 -3.02
C ILE A 1 6.54 -3.88 -4.08
N LEU A 2 6.88 -2.64 -3.75
CA LEU A 2 7.02 -1.53 -4.69
C LEU A 2 8.51 -1.33 -5.01
N LEU A 3 8.85 -1.19 -6.28
CA LEU A 3 10.23 -1.00 -6.73
C LEU A 3 10.50 0.48 -6.97
N GLY A 4 11.48 1.03 -6.26
CA GLY A 4 11.82 2.45 -6.27
C GLY A 4 10.79 3.36 -5.61
N LYS A 5 11.14 4.65 -5.50
CA LYS A 5 10.24 5.67 -4.96
C LYS A 5 9.20 6.06 -6.03
N PRO A 6 7.90 5.97 -5.73
CA PRO A 6 6.86 6.34 -6.69
C PRO A 6 6.90 7.85 -6.92
N LYS A 7 6.63 8.25 -8.17
CA LYS A 7 6.48 9.67 -8.55
C LYS A 7 5.09 10.22 -8.21
N THR A 8 4.14 9.34 -7.96
CA THR A 8 2.74 9.65 -7.64
C THR A 8 2.45 9.47 -6.16
N SER A 9 1.46 10.20 -5.66
CA SER A 9 0.95 10.07 -4.29
C SER A 9 0.09 8.83 -4.09
N THR A 10 -0.25 8.10 -5.16
CA THR A 10 -1.14 6.95 -5.13
C THR A 10 -0.57 5.84 -6.00
N ILE A 11 -0.66 4.61 -5.51
CA ILE A 11 -0.35 3.40 -6.25
C ILE A 11 -1.60 2.53 -6.38
N THR A 12 -1.69 1.78 -7.47
CA THR A 12 -2.77 0.83 -7.72
C THR A 12 -2.18 -0.57 -7.80
N ILE A 13 -2.69 -1.49 -6.98
CA ILE A 13 -2.38 -2.92 -7.04
C ILE A 13 -3.58 -3.60 -7.69
N LYS A 14 -3.35 -4.18 -8.87
CA LYS A 14 -4.42 -4.81 -9.65
C LYS A 14 -4.85 -6.15 -9.02
N SER A 15 -6.13 -6.50 -9.19
CA SER A 15 -6.69 -7.79 -8.77
C SER A 15 -6.45 -8.09 -7.28
N LEU A 16 -6.61 -7.05 -6.45
CA LEU A 16 -6.42 -7.15 -5.00
C LEU A 16 -7.53 -6.36 -4.31
N ASN A 17 -8.30 -7.05 -3.48
CA ASN A 17 -9.33 -6.46 -2.63
C ASN A 17 -9.06 -6.80 -1.16
N LEU A 18 -9.37 -5.85 -0.28
CA LEU A 18 -9.16 -5.98 1.16
C LEU A 18 -10.47 -5.80 1.92
N GLU A 19 -10.58 -6.41 3.10
CA GLU A 19 -11.69 -6.16 4.02
C GLU A 19 -11.56 -4.78 4.68
N ASN A 20 -12.67 -4.16 5.06
CA ASN A 20 -12.71 -2.82 5.66
C ASN A 20 -11.87 -2.67 6.96
N ASN A 21 -11.56 -3.77 7.64
CA ASN A 21 -10.73 -3.79 8.85
C ASN A 21 -9.22 -3.97 8.56
N THR A 22 -8.82 -3.96 7.28
CA THR A 22 -7.44 -4.22 6.88
C THR A 22 -6.54 -3.02 7.10
N LYS A 23 -5.37 -3.28 7.68
CA LYS A 23 -4.29 -2.33 7.88
C LYS A 23 -3.17 -2.60 6.89
N ILE A 24 -2.69 -1.52 6.28
CA ILE A 24 -1.51 -1.54 5.40
C ILE A 24 -0.46 -0.64 6.02
N GLN A 25 0.77 -1.13 6.14
CA GLN A 25 1.91 -0.38 6.66
C GLN A 25 3.11 -0.55 5.74
N ILE A 26 4.03 0.41 5.71
CA ILE A 26 5.34 0.26 5.06
C ILE A 26 6.32 -0.22 6.13
N LEU A 27 7.21 -1.16 5.83
CA LEU A 27 8.11 -1.70 6.87
C LEU A 27 8.99 -0.65 7.56
N ASP A 28 9.34 0.43 6.85
CA ASP A 28 10.12 1.56 7.39
C ASP A 28 9.25 2.58 8.15
N ASN A 29 7.92 2.42 8.12
CA ASN A 29 6.98 3.34 8.75
C ASN A 29 5.76 2.59 9.32
N ASN A 30 5.72 2.46 10.64
CA ASN A 30 4.64 1.78 11.37
C ASN A 30 3.29 2.53 11.35
N LYS A 31 3.14 3.58 10.54
CA LYS A 31 1.86 4.26 10.35
C LYS A 31 0.99 3.48 9.37
N ASP A 32 -0.29 3.36 9.72
CA ASP A 32 -1.31 2.80 8.84
C ASP A 32 -1.48 3.75 7.64
N LEU A 33 -1.44 3.19 6.43
CA LEU A 33 -1.67 3.93 5.19
C LEU A 33 -3.16 4.07 4.91
N THR A 34 -3.54 5.18 4.29
CA THR A 34 -4.87 5.33 3.69
C THR A 34 -4.94 4.47 2.44
N TRP A 35 -6.02 3.73 2.27
CA TRP A 35 -6.27 2.90 1.11
C TRP A 35 -7.78 2.77 0.85
N LYS A 36 -8.14 2.37 -0.36
CA LYS A 36 -9.52 2.02 -0.73
C LYS A 36 -9.54 0.94 -1.80
N ASN A 37 -10.61 0.14 -1.82
CA ASN A 37 -10.90 -0.71 -2.97
C ASN A 37 -11.53 0.13 -4.08
N ASN A 38 -11.04 -0.03 -5.31
CA ASN A 38 -11.61 0.54 -6.53
C ASN A 38 -11.90 -0.61 -7.50
N ALA A 39 -13.16 -1.05 -7.54
CA ALA A 39 -13.60 -2.25 -8.24
C ALA A 39 -12.83 -3.51 -7.80
N GLU A 40 -11.95 -4.04 -8.65
CA GLU A 40 -11.12 -5.22 -8.38
C GLU A 40 -9.67 -4.85 -7.99
N ASN A 41 -9.40 -3.57 -7.73
CA ASN A 41 -8.06 -3.07 -7.47
C ASN A 41 -7.97 -2.39 -6.11
N LEU A 42 -6.78 -2.41 -5.53
CA LEU A 42 -6.46 -1.70 -4.31
C LEU A 42 -5.71 -0.42 -4.65
N GLU A 43 -6.22 0.73 -4.20
CA GLU A 43 -5.52 2.01 -4.25
C GLU A 43 -4.95 2.34 -2.88
N ILE A 44 -3.67 2.69 -2.83
CA ILE A 44 -2.95 3.03 -1.59
C ILE A 44 -2.34 4.41 -1.75
N GLU A 45 -2.56 5.28 -0.76
CA GLU A 45 -1.91 6.58 -0.67
C GLU A 45 -0.50 6.42 -0.09
N ILE A 46 0.47 6.96 -0.81
CA ILE A 46 1.89 6.90 -0.44
C ILE A 46 2.29 8.21 0.25
N PRO A 47 2.90 8.14 1.44
CA PRO A 47 3.35 9.34 2.13
C PRO A 47 4.48 10.03 1.36
N GLY A 48 4.40 11.36 1.18
CA GLY A 48 5.38 12.13 0.40
C GLY A 48 6.79 12.14 1.00
N ASN A 49 6.90 11.91 2.31
CA ASN A 49 8.15 11.94 3.07
C ASN A 49 8.88 10.58 3.13
N LEU A 50 8.64 9.67 2.18
CA LEU A 50 9.43 8.43 2.09
C LEU A 50 10.92 8.72 1.86
N ILE A 51 11.75 8.20 2.77
CA ILE A 51 13.21 8.10 2.61
C ILE A 51 13.50 7.28 1.36
N TRP A 52 14.51 7.67 0.58
CA TRP A 52 14.87 6.94 -0.63
C TRP A 52 15.30 5.50 -0.31
N ALA A 53 14.72 4.54 -1.04
CA ALA A 53 15.09 3.14 -0.97
C ALA A 53 14.93 2.48 -2.35
N PRO A 54 15.69 1.41 -2.66
CA PRO A 54 15.54 0.67 -3.91
C PRO A 54 14.20 -0.06 -3.99
N ALA A 55 13.58 -0.39 -2.85
CA ALA A 55 12.27 -1.01 -2.79
C ALA A 55 11.57 -0.69 -1.46
N TYR A 56 10.25 -0.77 -1.47
CA TYR A 56 9.39 -0.63 -0.29
C TYR A 56 8.49 -1.86 -0.16
N ALA A 57 8.43 -2.43 1.04
CA ALA A 57 7.58 -3.57 1.33
C ALA A 57 6.34 -3.12 2.13
N PHE A 58 5.18 -3.57 1.68
CA PHE A 58 3.91 -3.37 2.37
C PHE A 58 3.60 -4.59 3.24
N LYS A 59 3.20 -4.33 4.47
CA LYS A 59 2.67 -5.30 5.42
C LYS A 59 1.17 -5.11 5.47
N ILE A 60 0.42 -6.12 5.06
CA ILE A 60 -1.05 -6.11 5.00
C ILE A 60 -1.60 -7.10 6.03
N LYS A 61 -2.49 -6.64 6.92
CA LYS A 61 -3.12 -7.47 7.96
C LYS A 61 -4.61 -7.08 8.15
N PRO A 62 -5.57 -8.03 8.16
CA PRO A 62 -5.38 -9.46 7.92
C PRO A 62 -4.97 -9.76 6.47
N LYS A 63 -4.76 -11.04 6.17
CA LYS A 63 -4.36 -11.47 4.83
C LYS A 63 -5.45 -11.04 3.81
N PRO A 64 -5.07 -10.55 2.62
CA PRO A 64 -6.03 -10.25 1.58
C PRO A 64 -6.93 -11.44 1.25
N ILE A 65 -8.19 -11.15 0.99
CA ILE A 65 -9.14 -12.10 0.42
C ILE A 65 -8.84 -12.21 -1.08
N LYS A 66 -8.96 -13.42 -1.61
CA LYS A 66 -8.71 -13.71 -3.03
C LYS A 66 -9.99 -13.59 -3.83
#